data_AF-A0A7V0R544-F1
#
_entry.id   AF-A0A7V0R544-F1
#
_cell.length_a   1.000
_cell.length_b   1.000
_cell.length_c   1.000
_cell.angle_alpha   90.00
_cell.angle_beta   90.00
_cell.angle_gamma   90.00
#
_symmetry.space_group_name_H-M   'P 1'
#
loop_
_entity.id
_entity.type
_entity.pdbx_description
1 polymer ?
#
loop_
_entity_poly.entity_id
_entity_poly.type
_entity_poly.pdbx_seq_one_letter_code
_entity_poly.pdbx_strand_id
1 'polypeptide(L)'
;MKKKSGRYDTLHLIENQYEPGSRGRVLRNFLHITRKRDMDLAEAEQYALAIPEIGGRFDQKHCFTAADICELHNVWLGDIYVWAGQYRQVNVSKGGFA
;
A
#
# COMPACT_ATOMS: atom_id res chain seq x y z
N MET A 1 8.38 -12.73 -24.98
CA MET A 1 6.94 -12.75 -24.60
C MET A 1 6.57 -11.47 -23.87
N LYS A 2 5.85 -10.54 -24.50
CA LYS A 2 5.29 -9.37 -23.81
C LYS A 2 4.05 -9.83 -23.02
N LYS A 3 4.08 -9.77 -21.69
CA LYS A 3 2.88 -9.99 -20.86
C LYS A 3 1.85 -8.93 -21.26
N LYS A 4 0.67 -9.35 -21.75
CA LYS A 4 -0.47 -8.47 -21.99
C LYS A 4 -1.04 -8.02 -20.64
N SER A 5 -0.55 -6.92 -20.07
CA SER A 5 -1.09 -6.33 -18.83
C SER A 5 -2.17 -5.27 -19.13
N GLY A 6 -3.07 -5.55 -20.06
CA GLY A 6 -3.87 -4.51 -20.72
C GLY A 6 -5.38 -4.67 -20.59
N ARG A 7 -5.92 -5.14 -19.45
CA ARG A 7 -7.37 -5.02 -19.21
C ARG A 7 -7.74 -3.77 -18.42
N TYR A 8 -6.84 -3.28 -17.55
CA TYR A 8 -7.08 -2.11 -16.71
C TYR A 8 -5.82 -1.25 -16.68
N ASP A 9 -5.93 0.01 -17.09
CA ASP A 9 -4.85 0.99 -16.93
C ASP A 9 -4.90 1.54 -15.50
N THR A 10 -3.86 1.26 -14.74
CA THR A 10 -3.70 1.68 -13.35
C THR A 10 -2.40 2.47 -13.15
N LEU A 11 -1.70 2.85 -14.22
CA LEU A 11 -0.38 3.50 -14.13
C LEU A 11 -0.45 4.93 -13.56
N HIS A 12 -1.61 5.57 -13.69
CA HIS A 12 -1.87 6.89 -13.11
C HIS A 12 -2.08 6.84 -11.58
N LEU A 13 -2.38 5.66 -11.02
CA LEU A 13 -2.61 5.50 -9.58
C LEU A 13 -1.29 5.43 -8.83
N ILE A 14 -1.20 6.22 -7.77
CA ILE A 14 0.04 6.35 -6.99
C ILE A 14 0.43 5.03 -6.31
N GLU A 15 -0.55 4.21 -5.90
CA GLU A 15 -0.32 2.88 -5.31
C GLU A 15 0.24 1.84 -6.30
N ASN A 16 0.27 2.16 -7.61
CA ASN A 16 0.78 1.29 -8.66
C ASN A 16 2.03 1.88 -9.36
N GLN A 17 2.62 2.93 -8.77
CA GLN A 17 3.89 3.48 -9.20
C GLN A 17 5.04 2.81 -8.44
N TYR A 18 6.19 2.71 -9.09
CA TYR A 18 7.41 2.17 -8.51
C TYR A 18 8.44 3.27 -8.25
N GLU A 19 9.25 3.10 -7.21
CA GLU A 19 10.33 4.03 -6.92
C GLU A 19 11.35 4.02 -8.07
N PRO A 20 11.77 5.19 -8.59
CA PRO A 20 12.80 5.28 -9.62
C PRO A 20 14.07 4.52 -9.22
N GLY A 21 14.61 3.70 -10.13
CA GLY A 21 15.78 2.87 -9.85
C GLY A 21 15.49 1.53 -9.16
N SER A 22 14.26 1.25 -8.74
CA SER A 22 13.89 -0.02 -8.10
C SER A 22 13.80 -1.22 -9.06
N ARG A 23 13.72 -0.94 -10.38
CA ARG A 23 13.43 -1.91 -11.45
C ARG A 23 12.05 -2.56 -11.29
N GLY A 24 11.07 -1.81 -10.79
CA GLY A 24 9.71 -2.29 -10.60
C GLY A 24 9.55 -3.25 -9.41
N ARG A 25 10.44 -3.16 -8.42
CA ARG A 25 10.46 -4.07 -7.26
C ARG A 25 10.02 -3.42 -5.96
N VAL A 26 10.04 -2.09 -5.90
CA VAL A 26 9.68 -1.33 -4.72
C VAL A 26 8.68 -0.27 -5.15
N LEU A 27 7.55 -0.20 -4.44
CA LEU A 27 6.53 0.81 -4.67
C LEU A 27 7.08 2.20 -4.36
N ARG A 28 6.53 3.22 -5.01
CA ARG A 28 6.92 4.61 -4.75
C ARG A 28 6.69 4.93 -3.27
N ASN A 29 7.71 5.47 -2.62
CA ASN A 29 7.75 5.67 -1.16
C ASN A 29 8.42 6.99 -0.79
N PHE A 30 8.13 7.50 0.40
CA PHE A 30 8.72 8.76 0.90
C PHE A 30 10.22 8.65 1.22
N LEU A 31 10.71 7.43 1.48
CA LEU A 31 12.07 7.16 1.91
C LEU A 31 13.06 7.00 0.74
N HIS A 32 12.58 7.08 -0.50
CA HIS A 32 13.36 6.83 -1.73
C HIS A 32 14.11 5.50 -1.75
N ILE A 33 13.58 4.48 -1.05
CA ILE A 33 14.17 3.15 -1.00
C ILE A 33 13.92 2.46 -2.33
N THR A 34 15.00 1.95 -2.95
CA THR A 34 14.95 1.28 -4.27
C THR A 34 15.26 -0.21 -4.19
N ARG A 35 15.82 -0.68 -3.08
CA ARG A 35 16.19 -2.08 -2.87
C ARG A 35 15.10 -2.78 -2.07
N LYS A 36 14.59 -3.89 -2.59
CA LYS A 36 13.52 -4.68 -1.96
C LYS A 36 13.84 -5.07 -0.51
N ARG A 37 15.05 -5.58 -0.26
CA ARG A 37 15.47 -5.98 1.09
C ARG A 37 15.47 -4.82 2.10
N ASP A 38 15.78 -3.60 1.64
CA ASP A 38 15.86 -2.43 2.51
C ASP A 38 14.43 -1.94 2.80
N MET A 39 13.50 -2.06 1.84
CA MET A 39 12.08 -1.78 2.06
C MET A 39 11.44 -2.80 3.01
N ASP A 40 11.77 -4.08 2.85
CA ASP A 40 11.25 -5.14 3.73
C ASP A 40 11.66 -4.92 5.18
N LEU A 41 12.88 -4.44 5.40
CA LEU A 41 13.35 -4.06 6.72
C LEU A 41 12.57 -2.86 7.26
N ALA A 42 12.41 -1.79 6.46
CA ALA A 42 11.67 -0.60 6.87
C ALA A 42 10.20 -0.91 7.23
N GLU A 43 9.51 -1.71 6.41
CA GLU A 43 8.12 -2.14 6.68
C GLU A 43 8.03 -2.97 7.97
N ALA A 44 9.01 -3.86 8.23
CA ALA A 44 9.05 -4.67 9.44
C ALA A 44 9.36 -3.85 10.71
N GLU A 45 10.26 -2.86 10.60
CA GLU A 45 10.56 -1.94 11.70
C GLU A 45 9.33 -1.08 12.05
N GLN A 46 8.64 -0.52 11.05
CA GLN A 46 7.39 0.21 11.29
C GLN A 46 6.30 -0.69 11.87
N TYR A 47 6.19 -1.94 11.43
CA TYR A 47 5.25 -2.91 12.00
C TYR A 47 5.52 -3.14 13.50
N ALA A 48 6.79 -3.29 13.88
CA ALA A 48 7.18 -3.50 15.27
C ALA A 48 6.80 -2.31 16.17
N LEU A 49 6.79 -1.09 15.63
CA LEU A 49 6.34 0.12 16.32
C LEU A 49 4.81 0.24 16.36
N ALA A 50 4.13 -0.11 15.28
CA ALA A 50 2.68 0.00 15.14
C ALA A 50 1.92 -0.98 16.04
N ILE A 51 2.45 -2.19 16.23
CA ILE A 51 1.76 -3.24 17.01
C ILE A 51 1.41 -2.85 18.45
N PRO A 52 2.35 -2.35 19.28
CA PRO A 52 2.00 -1.94 20.64
C PRO A 52 1.02 -0.75 20.67
N GLU A 53 1.11 0.17 19.70
CA GLU A 53 0.18 1.30 19.56
C GLU A 53 -1.25 0.82 19.26
N ILE A 54 -1.39 -0.12 18.32
CA ILE A 54 -2.66 -0.68 17.88
C ILE A 54 -3.27 -1.61 18.95
N GLY A 55 -2.44 -2.44 19.57
CA GLY A 55 -2.87 -3.48 20.50
C GLY A 55 -3.62 -2.95 21.72
N GLY A 56 -3.39 -1.69 22.10
CA GLY A 56 -4.10 -1.02 23.19
C GLY A 56 -5.43 -0.37 22.80
N ARG A 57 -5.80 -0.32 21.52
CA ARG A 57 -6.96 0.45 21.04
C ARG A 57 -8.28 -0.32 21.04
N PHE A 58 -8.22 -1.64 20.98
CA PHE A 58 -9.40 -2.49 20.77
C PHE A 58 -9.57 -3.50 21.90
N ASP A 59 -10.82 -3.80 22.23
CA ASP A 59 -11.17 -4.83 23.20
C ASP A 59 -11.97 -5.96 22.53
N GLN A 60 -12.32 -6.98 23.31
CA GLN A 60 -13.04 -8.16 22.83
C GLN A 60 -14.48 -7.87 22.36
N LYS A 61 -15.02 -6.68 22.66
CA LYS A 61 -16.36 -6.24 22.27
C LYS A 61 -16.33 -5.37 21.02
N HIS A 62 -15.14 -4.96 20.56
CA HIS A 62 -15.00 -4.13 19.38
C HIS A 62 -15.39 -4.90 18.12
N CYS A 63 -16.28 -4.31 17.32
CA CYS A 63 -16.63 -4.82 16.00
C CYS A 63 -15.81 -4.05 14.96
N PHE A 64 -14.83 -4.71 14.35
CA PHE A 64 -14.00 -4.08 13.32
C PHE A 64 -14.82 -3.58 12.13
N THR A 65 -14.54 -2.35 11.75
CA THR A 65 -15.11 -1.65 10.62
C THR A 65 -14.07 -1.46 9.53
N ALA A 66 -14.54 -1.09 8.35
CA ALA A 66 -13.67 -0.74 7.24
C ALA A 66 -12.76 0.47 7.58
N ALA A 67 -13.28 1.43 8.37
CA ALA A 67 -12.52 2.57 8.84
C ALA A 67 -11.38 2.16 9.78
N ASP A 68 -11.61 1.20 10.68
CA ASP A 68 -10.55 0.67 11.55
C ASP A 68 -9.40 0.09 10.72
N ILE A 69 -9.72 -0.71 9.69
CA ILE A 69 -8.68 -1.29 8.83
C ILE A 69 -7.87 -0.21 8.09
N CYS A 70 -8.54 0.84 7.61
CA CYS A 70 -7.86 1.99 7.02
C CYS A 70 -6.93 2.68 8.03
N GLU A 71 -7.38 2.88 9.27
CA GLU A 71 -6.56 3.48 10.32
C GLU A 71 -5.34 2.60 10.66
N LEU A 72 -5.54 1.30 10.88
CA LEU A 72 -4.46 0.34 11.12
C LEU A 72 -3.40 0.36 10.01
N HIS A 73 -3.86 0.41 8.76
CA HIS A 73 -2.99 0.47 7.60
C HIS A 73 -2.22 1.80 7.54
N ASN A 74 -2.83 2.91 7.95
CA ASN A 74 -2.15 4.19 8.07
C ASN A 74 -1.13 4.22 9.21
N VAL A 75 -1.47 3.67 10.39
CA VAL A 75 -0.55 3.60 11.54
C VAL A 75 0.70 2.80 11.18
N TRP A 76 0.55 1.70 10.45
CA TRP A 76 1.70 0.90 10.03
C TRP A 76 2.50 1.55 8.90
N LEU A 77 1.84 2.03 7.84
CA LEU A 77 2.52 2.36 6.58
C LEU A 77 2.57 3.86 6.25
N GLY A 78 1.99 4.71 7.09
CA GLY A 78 1.84 6.16 6.86
C GLY A 78 3.15 6.88 6.59
N ASP A 79 4.21 6.48 7.28
CA ASP A 79 5.53 7.09 7.15
C ASP A 79 6.30 6.56 5.92
N ILE A 80 5.84 5.48 5.29
CA ILE A 80 6.48 4.88 4.11
C ILE A 80 5.75 5.27 2.83
N TYR A 81 4.41 5.23 2.83
CA TYR A 81 3.60 5.29 1.62
C TYR A 81 2.51 6.36 1.70
N VAL A 82 2.45 7.22 0.67
CA VAL A 82 1.44 8.29 0.53
C VAL A 82 0.00 7.79 0.46
N TRP A 83 -0.20 6.53 0.07
CA TRP A 83 -1.50 5.88 -0.06
C TRP A 83 -1.88 5.06 1.18
N ALA A 84 -1.10 5.13 2.26
CA ALA A 84 -1.46 4.46 3.50
C ALA A 84 -2.82 4.95 4.02
N GLY A 85 -3.57 4.03 4.63
CA GLY A 85 -4.99 4.19 4.97
C GLY A 85 -5.99 4.41 3.83
N GLN A 86 -5.57 4.49 2.56
CA GLN A 86 -6.49 4.69 1.45
C GLN A 86 -6.92 3.36 0.82
N TYR A 87 -8.18 3.29 0.37
CA TYR A 87 -8.61 2.19 -0.50
C TYR A 87 -7.86 2.25 -1.82
N ARG A 88 -7.44 1.07 -2.28
CA ARG A 88 -6.95 0.94 -3.65
C ARG A 88 -8.09 1.19 -4.63
N GLN A 89 -7.80 2.02 -5.62
CA GLN A 89 -8.69 2.24 -6.74
C GLN A 89 -8.42 1.18 -7.79
N VAL A 90 -9.47 0.45 -8.20
CA VAL A 90 -9.38 -0.40 -9.38
C VAL A 90 -10.36 0.18 -10.39
N ASN A 91 -9.86 1.06 -11.25
CA ASN A 91 -10.65 1.54 -12.38
C ASN A 91 -10.81 0.42 -13.41
N VAL A 92 -11.94 -0.30 -13.27
CA VAL A 92 -12.37 -1.33 -14.21
C VAL A 92 -13.00 -0.66 -15.43
N SER A 93 -12.18 -0.14 -16.35
CA SER A 93 -12.67 0.30 -17.66
C SER A 93 -12.80 -0.92 -18.59
N LYS A 94 -14.02 -1.41 -18.81
CA LYS A 94 -14.30 -2.38 -19.86
C LYS A 94 -14.41 -1.61 -21.18
N GLY A 95 -13.51 -1.85 -22.13
CA GLY A 95 -13.61 -1.27 -23.47
C GLY A 95 -14.89 -1.76 -24.18
N GLY A 96 -15.69 -0.81 -24.66
CA GLY A 96 -16.79 -1.04 -25.60
C GLY A 96 -18.14 -1.37 -24.96
N PHE A 97 -18.95 -0.33 -24.72
CA PHE A 97 -20.36 -0.43 -25.06
C PHE A 97 -20.49 0.23 -26.45
N ALA A 98 -20.48 -0.60 -27.49
CA ALA A 98 -20.99 -0.27 -28.80
C ALA A 98 -22.27 -1.09 -29.00
#